data_AF-E6QFM3-F1
#
_entry.id   AF-E6QFM3-F1
#
_cell.length_a   1.000
_cell.length_b   1.000
_cell.length_c   1.000
_cell.angle_alpha   90.00
_cell.angle_beta   90.00
_cell.angle_gamma   90.00
#
_symmetry.space_group_name_H-M   'P 1'
#
loop_
_entity.id
_entity.type
_entity.pdbx_description
1 polymer ?
#
loop_
_entity_poly.entity_id
_entity_poly.type
_entity_poly.pdbx_seq_one_letter_code
_entity_poly.pdbx_strand_id
1 'polypeptide(L)'
;MTTKSYTVSYAEFVGALIALAAASVSPLAFTVAATGYMSMHTLGLVAIAPAVFIWLTIAVISRLSGWRNLVSATRLSIFAGVASVVAMEVVRMIGFRVFHGMPGSLPMLLGVLLTNHFMEGPNWWTDLVGWADHFWNGIGFVFIYFIVFGRQRWWVAIPYVLGIATIFMLSPVMNILGAGIFGQDFAPVKFPLTVYAAHLVYGIVFGYIGQRSASTPVNIFHHIAVLIRRFNGIAKVSS
;
A
#
# COMPACT_ATOMS: atom_id res chain seq x y z
N MET A 1 -3.09 -29.34 -8.44
CA MET A 1 -2.53 -27.99 -8.20
C MET A 1 -1.06 -28.05 -8.58
N THR A 2 -0.70 -27.69 -9.82
CA THR A 2 0.69 -27.71 -10.28
C THR A 2 1.43 -26.52 -9.67
N THR A 3 2.22 -26.77 -8.64
CA THR A 3 3.15 -25.78 -8.09
C THR A 3 4.17 -25.45 -9.17
N LYS A 4 4.04 -24.29 -9.83
CA LYS A 4 5.17 -23.73 -10.58
C LYS A 4 6.31 -23.62 -9.57
N SER A 5 7.40 -24.35 -9.82
CA SER A 5 8.62 -24.25 -9.02
C SER A 5 9.19 -22.85 -9.25
N TYR A 6 8.86 -21.92 -8.35
CA TYR A 6 9.52 -20.63 -8.30
C TYR A 6 10.90 -20.87 -7.66
N THR A 7 11.95 -20.89 -8.48
CA THR A 7 13.31 -20.86 -7.97
C THR A 7 13.59 -19.45 -7.46
N VAL A 8 13.36 -19.22 -6.17
CA VAL A 8 13.69 -17.95 -5.51
C VAL A 8 15.21 -17.85 -5.36
N SER A 9 15.78 -16.75 -5.84
CA SER A 9 17.20 -16.42 -5.62
C SER A 9 17.37 -15.56 -4.37
N TYR A 10 18.57 -15.57 -3.77
CA TYR A 10 18.91 -14.66 -2.67
C TYR A 10 18.73 -13.18 -3.08
N ALA A 11 19.13 -12.85 -4.31
CA ALA A 11 18.99 -11.50 -4.85
C ALA A 11 17.51 -11.08 -5.00
N GLU A 12 16.63 -11.98 -5.44
CA GLU A 12 15.19 -11.73 -5.51
C GLU A 12 14.58 -11.50 -4.12
N PHE A 13 15.01 -12.27 -3.12
CA PHE A 13 14.57 -12.09 -1.74
C PHE A 13 15.00 -10.73 -1.17
N VAL A 14 16.27 -10.34 -1.35
CA VAL A 14 16.76 -9.02 -0.94
C VAL A 14 16.02 -7.90 -1.67
N GLY A 15 15.81 -8.05 -2.99
CA GLY A 15 15.02 -7.11 -3.78
C GLY A 15 13.59 -6.97 -3.26
N ALA A 16 12.94 -8.07 -2.87
CA ALA A 16 11.61 -8.05 -2.28
C ALA A 16 11.58 -7.30 -0.93
N LEU A 17 12.60 -7.45 -0.08
CA LEU A 17 12.72 -6.72 1.18
C LEU A 17 12.89 -5.21 0.97
N ILE A 18 13.76 -4.82 0.03
CA ILE A 18 13.97 -3.41 -0.33
C ILE A 18 12.69 -2.80 -0.89
N ALA A 19 12.02 -3.49 -1.81
CA ALA A 19 10.74 -3.03 -2.36
C ALA A 19 9.65 -2.94 -1.29
N LEU A 20 9.60 -3.87 -0.34
CA LEU A 20 8.63 -3.83 0.77
C LEU A 20 8.87 -2.62 1.67
N ALA A 21 10.14 -2.33 2.01
CA ALA A 21 10.50 -1.13 2.76
C ALA A 21 10.08 0.13 1.99
N ALA A 22 10.44 0.23 0.71
CA ALA A 22 10.10 1.37 -0.15
C ALA A 22 8.57 1.58 -0.28
N ALA A 23 7.80 0.52 -0.49
CA ALA A 23 6.34 0.57 -0.59
C ALA A 23 5.66 1.04 0.72
N SER A 24 6.34 0.89 1.86
CA SER A 24 5.82 1.28 3.17
C SER A 24 6.07 2.75 3.52
N VAL A 25 6.90 3.47 2.74
CA VAL A 25 7.35 4.83 3.11
C VAL A 25 6.22 5.84 3.05
N SER A 26 5.44 5.91 1.97
CA SER A 26 4.37 6.92 1.86
C SER A 26 3.29 6.77 2.95
N PRO A 27 2.76 5.56 3.25
CA PRO A 27 1.79 5.40 4.32
C PRO A 27 2.31 5.86 5.69
N LEU A 28 3.59 5.64 5.97
CA LEU A 28 4.23 6.03 7.23
C LEU A 28 4.56 7.52 7.26
N ALA A 29 4.90 8.13 6.13
CA ALA A 29 5.22 9.55 6.04
C ALA A 29 4.07 10.41 6.56
N PHE A 30 2.82 10.06 6.25
CA PHE A 30 1.69 10.83 6.77
C PHE A 30 1.57 10.76 8.30
N THR A 31 1.88 9.60 8.88
CA THR A 31 1.91 9.42 10.34
C THR A 31 3.02 10.26 10.96
N VAL A 32 4.21 10.29 10.35
CA VAL A 32 5.35 11.11 10.81
C VAL A 32 5.03 12.60 10.70
N ALA A 33 4.40 13.05 9.61
CA ALA A 33 4.00 14.44 9.50
C ALA A 33 2.94 14.83 10.54
N ALA A 34 2.04 13.90 10.87
CA ALA A 34 1.02 14.09 11.88
C ALA A 34 1.54 14.25 13.31
N THR A 35 2.79 13.88 13.59
CA THR A 35 3.43 14.19 14.88
C THR A 35 4.09 15.56 14.92
N GLY A 36 4.12 16.28 13.79
CA GLY A 36 4.83 17.56 13.66
C GLY A 36 6.36 17.42 13.54
N TYR A 37 6.90 16.20 13.47
CA TYR A 37 8.34 15.96 13.38
C TYR A 37 8.95 16.51 12.07
N MET A 38 8.24 16.35 10.96
CA MET A 38 8.66 16.82 9.65
C MET A 38 7.44 17.14 8.79
N SER A 39 7.49 18.18 7.97
CA SER A 39 6.38 18.49 7.07
C SER A 39 6.20 17.41 6.01
N MET A 40 4.97 17.24 5.51
CA MET A 40 4.69 16.35 4.38
C MET A 40 5.49 16.73 3.14
N HIS A 41 5.70 18.03 2.89
CA HIS A 41 6.52 18.48 1.78
C HIS A 41 7.95 17.95 1.85
N THR A 42 8.61 18.10 3.01
CA THR A 42 9.98 17.61 3.19
C THR A 42 10.03 16.09 3.09
N LEU A 43 9.10 15.37 3.74
CA LEU A 43 8.99 13.92 3.62
C LEU A 43 8.72 13.48 2.17
N GLY A 44 7.94 14.25 1.42
CA GLY A 44 7.71 14.08 -0.01
C GLY A 44 9.02 14.02 -0.78
N LEU A 45 9.91 14.98 -0.55
CA LEU A 45 11.18 15.12 -1.26
C LEU A 45 12.25 14.12 -0.79
N VAL A 46 12.38 13.90 0.53
CA VAL A 46 13.51 13.13 1.09
C VAL A 46 13.18 11.66 1.37
N ALA A 47 11.90 11.29 1.43
CA ALA A 47 11.47 9.94 1.75
C ALA A 47 10.57 9.34 0.65
N ILE A 48 9.44 9.97 0.33
CA ILE A 48 8.44 9.41 -0.59
C ILE A 48 9.00 9.31 -2.01
N ALA A 49 9.50 10.40 -2.59
CA ALA A 49 10.00 10.37 -3.97
C ALA A 49 11.20 9.41 -4.13
N PRO A 50 12.21 9.39 -3.23
CA PRO A 50 13.27 8.39 -3.26
C PRO A 50 12.74 6.96 -3.11
N ALA A 51 11.74 6.71 -2.26
CA ALA A 51 11.16 5.38 -2.10
C ALA A 51 10.43 4.91 -3.35
N VAL A 52 9.63 5.78 -3.98
CA VAL A 52 8.99 5.49 -5.29
C VAL A 52 10.06 5.14 -6.33
N PHE A 53 11.13 5.94 -6.40
CA PHE A 53 12.23 5.69 -7.33
C PHE A 53 12.93 4.35 -7.08
N ILE A 54 13.21 4.02 -5.81
CA ILE A 54 13.79 2.72 -5.42
C ILE A 54 12.87 1.58 -5.83
N TRP A 55 11.57 1.68 -5.55
CA TRP A 55 10.63 0.62 -5.89
C TRP A 55 10.51 0.42 -7.40
N LEU A 56 10.47 1.50 -8.18
CA LEU A 56 10.49 1.44 -9.66
C LEU A 56 11.80 0.83 -10.18
N THR A 57 12.93 1.18 -9.58
CA THR A 57 14.23 0.60 -9.92
C THR A 57 14.25 -0.90 -9.67
N ILE A 58 13.74 -1.36 -8.51
CA ILE A 58 13.59 -2.79 -8.21
C ILE A 58 12.62 -3.47 -9.19
N ALA A 59 11.53 -2.81 -9.58
CA ALA A 59 10.61 -3.35 -10.58
C ALA A 59 11.33 -3.60 -11.92
N VAL A 60 12.17 -2.65 -12.38
CA VAL A 60 12.98 -2.82 -13.61
C VAL A 60 14.02 -3.92 -13.44
N ILE A 61 14.81 -3.89 -12.35
CA ILE A 61 15.83 -4.91 -12.07
C ILE A 61 15.19 -6.30 -12.00
N SER A 62 14.03 -6.44 -11.37
CA SER A 62 13.33 -7.72 -11.26
C SER A 62 12.98 -8.30 -12.64
N ARG A 63 12.61 -7.43 -13.59
CA ARG A 63 12.26 -7.82 -14.95
C ARG A 63 13.47 -8.21 -15.78
N LEU A 64 14.58 -7.49 -15.62
CA LEU A 64 15.85 -7.74 -16.31
C LEU A 64 16.53 -9.01 -15.79
N SER A 65 16.49 -9.22 -14.47
CA SER A 65 17.10 -10.36 -13.78
C SER A 65 16.23 -11.62 -13.76
N GLY A 66 15.03 -11.57 -14.35
CA GLY A 66 14.12 -12.72 -14.41
C GLY A 66 13.54 -13.15 -13.07
N TRP A 67 13.43 -12.24 -12.09
CA TRP A 67 12.83 -12.47 -10.77
C TRP A 67 11.31 -12.58 -10.88
N ARG A 68 10.84 -13.72 -11.39
CA ARG A 68 9.45 -13.94 -11.81
C ARG A 68 8.44 -13.70 -10.68
N ASN A 69 8.81 -13.97 -9.43
CA ASN A 69 7.92 -13.75 -8.31
C ASN A 69 7.75 -12.25 -8.05
N LEU A 70 8.86 -11.51 -7.99
CA LEU A 70 8.84 -10.07 -7.75
C LEU A 70 8.19 -9.31 -8.91
N VAL A 71 8.49 -9.66 -10.17
CA VAL A 71 7.82 -9.10 -11.36
C VAL A 71 6.31 -9.28 -11.26
N SER A 72 5.86 -10.44 -10.81
CA SER A 72 4.44 -10.70 -10.67
C SER A 72 3.81 -9.89 -9.53
N ALA A 73 4.47 -9.81 -8.38
CA ALA A 73 4.03 -9.01 -7.25
C ALA A 73 3.84 -7.54 -7.67
N THR A 74 4.85 -6.95 -8.32
CA THR A 74 4.82 -5.57 -8.85
C THR A 74 3.68 -5.36 -9.85
N ARG A 75 3.55 -6.23 -10.86
CA ARG A 75 2.52 -6.05 -11.90
C ARG A 75 1.11 -6.18 -11.33
N LEU A 76 0.92 -7.19 -10.49
CA LEU A 76 -0.38 -7.46 -9.89
C LEU A 76 -0.75 -6.38 -8.89
N SER A 77 0.20 -5.84 -8.13
CA SER A 77 -0.06 -4.74 -7.20
C SER A 77 -0.42 -3.45 -7.90
N ILE A 78 0.21 -3.13 -9.04
CA ILE A 78 -0.18 -1.96 -9.85
C ILE A 78 -1.63 -2.11 -10.31
N PHE A 79 -1.95 -3.23 -10.98
CA PHE A 79 -3.28 -3.43 -11.53
C PHE A 79 -4.36 -3.51 -10.45
N ALA A 80 -4.16 -4.36 -9.45
CA ALA A 80 -5.14 -4.57 -8.39
C ALA A 80 -5.22 -3.36 -7.44
N GLY A 81 -4.10 -2.69 -7.17
CA GLY A 81 -4.07 -1.46 -6.37
C GLY A 81 -4.84 -0.33 -7.01
N VAL A 82 -4.60 -0.04 -8.30
CA VAL A 82 -5.36 0.98 -9.04
C VAL A 82 -6.85 0.65 -9.06
N ALA A 83 -7.22 -0.60 -9.41
CA ALA A 83 -8.62 -1.02 -9.43
C ALA A 83 -9.29 -0.88 -8.05
N SER A 84 -8.60 -1.28 -6.98
CA SER A 84 -9.09 -1.16 -5.61
C SER A 84 -9.22 0.29 -5.15
N VAL A 85 -8.26 1.17 -5.48
CA VAL A 85 -8.36 2.61 -5.16
C VAL A 85 -9.59 3.21 -5.84
N VAL A 86 -9.81 2.94 -7.14
CA VAL A 86 -10.99 3.44 -7.84
C VAL A 86 -12.28 2.97 -7.16
N ALA A 87 -12.39 1.67 -6.85
CA ALA A 87 -13.56 1.12 -6.18
C ALA A 87 -13.79 1.71 -4.78
N MET A 88 -12.71 1.91 -4.02
CA MET A 88 -12.73 2.55 -2.72
C MET A 88 -13.19 4.01 -2.80
N GLU A 89 -12.70 4.76 -3.79
CA GLU A 89 -13.08 6.16 -3.97
C GLU A 89 -14.54 6.34 -4.37
N VAL A 90 -15.14 5.39 -5.09
CA VAL A 90 -16.60 5.40 -5.33
C VAL A 90 -17.35 5.40 -3.99
N VAL A 91 -16.97 4.51 -3.07
CA VAL A 91 -17.58 4.44 -1.73
C VAL A 91 -17.32 5.72 -0.94
N ARG A 92 -16.07 6.23 -0.95
CA ARG A 92 -15.72 7.48 -0.24
C ARG A 92 -16.43 8.70 -0.81
N MET A 93 -16.60 8.79 -2.12
CA MET A 93 -17.35 9.87 -2.77
C MET A 93 -18.83 9.84 -2.42
N ILE A 94 -19.45 8.65 -2.35
CA ILE A 94 -20.81 8.49 -1.85
C ILE A 94 -20.88 8.92 -0.37
N GLY A 95 -19.94 8.44 0.45
CA GLY A 95 -19.82 8.83 1.86
C GLY A 95 -19.69 10.34 2.04
N PHE A 96 -18.89 11.00 1.18
CA PHE A 96 -18.70 12.46 1.20
C PHE A 96 -19.93 13.22 0.72
N ARG A 97 -20.42 12.94 -0.50
CA ARG A 97 -21.44 13.74 -1.18
C ARG A 97 -22.87 13.46 -0.70
N VAL A 98 -23.15 12.23 -0.27
CA VAL A 98 -24.51 11.78 0.08
C VAL A 98 -24.67 11.67 1.58
N PHE A 99 -23.73 11.02 2.27
CA PHE A 99 -23.87 10.73 3.69
C PHE A 99 -23.22 11.79 4.60
N HIS A 100 -22.41 12.70 4.05
CA HIS A 100 -21.60 13.66 4.80
C HIS A 100 -20.72 12.99 5.86
N GLY A 101 -20.22 11.79 5.55
CA GLY A 101 -19.37 10.98 6.41
C GLY A 101 -17.89 11.27 6.27
N MET A 102 -17.47 12.13 5.35
CA MET A 102 -16.05 12.50 5.17
C MET A 102 -15.89 14.03 5.22
N PRO A 103 -14.81 14.56 5.82
CA PRO A 103 -14.57 16.00 5.91
C PRO A 103 -14.18 16.62 4.56
N GLY A 104 -13.70 15.81 3.62
CA GLY A 104 -13.30 16.27 2.29
C GLY A 104 -12.54 15.23 1.50
N SER A 105 -11.92 15.68 0.40
CA SER A 105 -11.03 14.87 -0.44
C SER A 105 -9.66 14.74 0.21
N LEU A 106 -9.36 13.57 0.78
CA LEU A 106 -8.01 13.28 1.33
C LEU A 106 -6.89 13.40 0.27
N PRO A 107 -7.06 12.92 -0.98
CA PRO A 107 -6.04 13.11 -2.01
C PRO A 107 -5.72 14.59 -2.24
N MET A 108 -6.75 15.45 -2.30
CA MET A 108 -6.57 16.90 -2.47
C MET A 108 -5.78 17.52 -1.31
N LEU A 109 -6.11 17.13 -0.07
CA LEU A 109 -5.37 17.56 1.12
C LEU A 109 -3.89 17.13 1.05
N LEU A 110 -3.62 15.86 0.72
CA LEU A 110 -2.25 15.37 0.58
C LEU A 110 -1.49 16.12 -0.51
N GLY A 111 -2.15 16.44 -1.60
CA GLY A 111 -1.60 17.27 -2.67
C GLY A 111 -1.08 18.61 -2.17
N VAL A 112 -1.94 19.36 -1.48
CA VAL A 112 -1.59 20.67 -0.90
C VAL A 112 -0.44 20.55 0.11
N LEU A 113 -0.45 19.50 0.94
CA LEU A 113 0.59 19.27 1.94
C LEU A 113 1.94 18.86 1.31
N LEU A 114 1.93 18.06 0.25
CA LEU A 114 3.13 17.59 -0.46
C LEU A 114 3.77 18.70 -1.29
N THR A 115 3.00 19.66 -1.80
CA THR A 115 3.52 20.78 -2.59
C THR A 115 3.79 22.03 -1.76
N ASN A 116 3.49 22.02 -0.46
CA ASN A 116 3.58 23.19 0.43
C ASN A 116 2.65 24.35 0.04
N HIS A 117 1.48 24.05 -0.52
CA HIS A 117 0.49 25.03 -0.99
C HIS A 117 -0.55 25.41 0.08
N PHE A 118 -0.25 25.25 1.37
CA PHE A 118 -1.26 25.36 2.43
C PHE A 118 -1.99 26.72 2.48
N MET A 119 -1.32 27.82 2.12
CA MET A 119 -1.91 29.17 2.06
C MET A 119 -2.66 29.45 0.75
N GLU A 120 -2.35 28.70 -0.31
CA GLU A 120 -2.91 28.91 -1.65
C GLU A 120 -4.11 28.01 -1.92
N GLY A 121 -4.19 26.88 -1.20
CA GLY A 121 -5.19 25.86 -1.40
C GLY A 121 -4.92 24.99 -2.63
N PRO A 122 -5.88 24.14 -3.01
CA PRO A 122 -5.71 23.18 -4.09
C PRO A 122 -5.77 23.83 -5.47
N ASN A 123 -4.95 23.31 -6.39
CA ASN A 123 -5.00 23.58 -7.81
C ASN A 123 -4.76 22.28 -8.61
N TRP A 124 -4.76 22.37 -9.94
CA TRP A 124 -4.59 21.19 -10.79
C TRP A 124 -3.30 20.39 -10.51
N TRP A 125 -2.21 21.08 -10.14
CA TRP A 125 -0.92 20.45 -9.85
C TRP A 125 -0.93 19.75 -8.49
N THR A 126 -1.44 20.42 -7.46
CA THR A 126 -1.55 19.81 -6.13
C THR A 126 -2.46 18.60 -6.18
N ASP A 127 -3.57 18.69 -6.92
CA ASP A 127 -4.50 17.58 -7.10
C ASP A 127 -3.82 16.39 -7.78
N LEU A 128 -3.07 16.64 -8.85
CA LEU A 128 -2.32 15.58 -9.52
C LEU A 128 -1.34 14.89 -8.57
N VAL A 129 -0.55 15.66 -7.81
CA VAL A 129 0.42 15.13 -6.84
C VAL A 129 -0.27 14.32 -5.74
N GLY A 130 -1.36 14.86 -5.20
CA GLY A 130 -2.12 14.22 -4.13
C GLY A 130 -2.81 12.93 -4.57
N TRP A 131 -3.37 12.91 -5.77
CA TRP A 131 -3.93 11.70 -6.38
C TRP A 131 -2.84 10.69 -6.71
N ALA A 132 -1.69 11.12 -7.22
CA ALA A 132 -0.56 10.24 -7.48
C ALA A 132 -0.09 9.53 -6.19
N ASP A 133 0.04 10.27 -5.08
CA ASP A 133 0.38 9.68 -3.78
C ASP A 133 -0.72 8.75 -3.26
N HIS A 134 -2.00 9.11 -3.44
CA HIS A 134 -3.12 8.23 -3.04
C HIS A 134 -3.12 6.90 -3.80
N PHE A 135 -2.92 6.93 -5.11
CA PHE A 135 -2.76 5.71 -5.91
C PHE A 135 -1.51 4.93 -5.52
N TRP A 136 -0.40 5.63 -5.26
CA TRP A 136 0.83 5.01 -4.79
C TRP A 136 0.64 4.26 -3.47
N ASN A 137 -0.03 4.86 -2.50
CA ASN A 137 -0.39 4.23 -1.23
C ASN A 137 -1.21 2.96 -1.45
N GLY A 138 -2.22 3.01 -2.34
CA GLY A 138 -2.99 1.83 -2.71
C GLY A 138 -2.11 0.71 -3.31
N ILE A 139 -1.30 1.05 -4.31
CA ILE A 139 -0.37 0.09 -4.93
C ILE A 139 0.58 -0.50 -3.88
N GLY A 140 1.11 0.33 -2.99
CA GLY A 140 2.00 -0.06 -1.91
C GLY A 140 1.38 -1.07 -0.95
N PHE A 141 0.17 -0.79 -0.45
CA PHE A 141 -0.54 -1.74 0.43
C PHE A 141 -0.83 -3.07 -0.27
N VAL A 142 -1.28 -3.05 -1.54
CA VAL A 142 -1.50 -4.31 -2.28
C VAL A 142 -0.18 -5.06 -2.51
N PHE A 143 0.92 -4.34 -2.77
CA PHE A 143 2.24 -4.94 -2.93
C PHE A 143 2.69 -5.63 -1.64
N ILE A 144 2.58 -4.94 -0.50
CA ILE A 144 2.89 -5.49 0.84
C ILE A 144 2.06 -6.76 1.07
N TYR A 145 0.75 -6.72 0.79
CA TYR A 145 -0.13 -7.88 0.92
C TYR A 145 0.38 -9.07 0.09
N PHE A 146 0.70 -8.86 -1.19
CA PHE A 146 1.15 -9.95 -2.05
C PHE A 146 2.52 -10.50 -1.70
N ILE A 147 3.45 -9.68 -1.20
CA ILE A 147 4.75 -10.18 -0.73
C ILE A 147 4.59 -10.99 0.57
N VAL A 148 3.77 -10.51 1.52
CA VAL A 148 3.63 -11.14 2.84
C VAL A 148 2.75 -12.38 2.80
N PHE A 149 1.63 -12.32 2.09
CA PHE A 149 0.62 -13.39 2.11
C PHE A 149 0.58 -14.22 0.83
N GLY A 150 1.03 -13.66 -0.30
CA GLY A 150 0.97 -14.32 -1.61
C GLY A 150 -0.46 -14.61 -2.04
N ARG A 151 -0.68 -15.77 -2.67
CA ARG A 151 -2.03 -16.21 -3.05
C ARG A 151 -2.82 -16.70 -1.84
N GLN A 152 -3.93 -16.04 -1.57
CA GLN A 152 -4.88 -16.42 -0.52
C GLN A 152 -6.32 -16.44 -1.04
N ARG A 153 -7.26 -16.87 -0.19
CA ARG A 153 -8.69 -16.64 -0.42
C ARG A 153 -8.97 -15.13 -0.31
N TRP A 154 -9.87 -14.62 -1.14
CA TRP A 154 -10.16 -13.18 -1.25
C TRP A 154 -10.52 -12.55 0.11
N TRP A 155 -11.21 -13.28 0.98
CA TRP A 155 -11.63 -12.78 2.29
C TRP A 155 -10.47 -12.54 3.25
N VAL A 156 -9.29 -13.13 3.02
CA VAL A 156 -8.09 -12.87 3.84
C VAL A 156 -7.60 -11.43 3.69
N ALA A 157 -7.90 -10.77 2.57
CA ALA A 157 -7.63 -9.35 2.39
C ALA A 157 -8.46 -8.46 3.33
N ILE A 158 -9.63 -8.91 3.78
CA ILE A 158 -10.54 -8.13 4.64
C ILE A 158 -9.90 -7.79 6.00
N PRO A 159 -9.46 -8.76 6.84
CA PRO A 159 -8.84 -8.40 8.12
C PRO A 159 -7.58 -7.55 7.94
N TYR A 160 -6.84 -7.73 6.85
CA TYR A 160 -5.66 -6.90 6.53
C TYR A 160 -6.03 -5.42 6.33
N VAL A 161 -7.01 -5.13 5.48
CA VAL A 161 -7.43 -3.74 5.18
C VAL A 161 -8.22 -3.10 6.31
N LEU A 162 -9.01 -3.88 7.05
CA LEU A 162 -9.67 -3.38 8.25
C LEU A 162 -8.64 -3.06 9.34
N GLY A 163 -7.57 -3.84 9.47
CA GLY A 163 -6.44 -3.50 10.32
C GLY A 163 -5.80 -2.16 9.94
N ILE A 164 -5.53 -1.93 8.65
CA ILE A 164 -5.02 -0.65 8.15
C ILE A 164 -5.97 0.51 8.48
N ALA A 165 -7.28 0.32 8.23
CA ALA A 165 -8.29 1.32 8.54
C ALA A 165 -8.32 1.68 10.03
N THR A 166 -8.28 0.67 10.89
CA THR A 166 -8.25 0.85 12.35
C THR A 166 -6.99 1.60 12.78
N ILE A 167 -5.82 1.22 12.26
CA ILE A 167 -4.56 1.92 12.56
C ILE A 167 -4.64 3.38 12.13
N PHE A 168 -5.15 3.66 10.93
CA PHE A 168 -5.36 5.03 10.45
C PHE A 168 -6.26 5.83 11.40
N MET A 169 -7.40 5.28 11.82
CA MET A 169 -8.35 5.95 12.72
C MET A 169 -7.86 6.13 14.16
N LEU A 170 -6.86 5.36 14.57
CA LEU A 170 -6.16 5.52 15.85
C LEU A 170 -4.92 6.42 15.75
N SER A 171 -4.46 6.70 14.53
CA SER A 171 -3.22 7.42 14.31
C SER A 171 -3.35 8.93 14.54
N PRO A 172 -2.23 9.64 14.78
CA PRO A 172 -2.23 11.11 14.89
C PRO A 172 -2.77 11.83 13.65
N VAL A 173 -2.85 11.14 12.50
CA VAL A 173 -3.40 11.68 11.25
C VAL A 173 -4.82 12.21 11.45
N MET A 174 -5.61 11.55 12.30
CA MET A 174 -6.97 11.98 12.62
C MET A 174 -7.05 13.39 13.22
N ASN A 175 -5.99 13.85 13.89
CA ASN A 175 -5.90 15.20 14.44
C ASN A 175 -5.62 16.23 13.35
N ILE A 176 -4.74 15.90 12.37
CA ILE A 176 -4.52 16.76 11.19
C ILE A 176 -5.82 16.94 10.40
N LEU A 177 -6.63 15.88 10.31
CA LEU A 177 -7.93 15.94 9.64
C LEU A 177 -8.99 16.73 10.41
N GLY A 178 -8.70 17.17 11.65
CA GLY A 178 -9.67 17.80 12.54
C GLY A 178 -10.84 16.88 12.89
N ALA A 179 -10.66 15.55 12.76
CA ALA A 179 -11.72 14.57 12.92
C ALA A 179 -11.68 13.87 14.28
N GLY A 180 -10.58 13.96 15.01
CA GLY A 180 -10.40 13.28 16.29
C GLY A 180 -10.29 11.77 16.15
N ILE A 181 -9.86 11.09 17.22
CA ILE A 181 -9.74 9.62 17.24
C ILE A 181 -11.06 9.00 16.77
N PHE A 182 -11.03 8.07 15.82
CA PHE A 182 -12.22 7.44 15.24
C PHE A 182 -13.27 8.40 14.60
N GLY A 183 -12.91 9.64 14.32
CA GLY A 183 -13.84 10.61 13.71
C GLY A 183 -14.80 11.27 14.70
N GLN A 184 -14.53 11.19 16.01
CA GLN A 184 -15.41 11.69 17.08
C GLN A 184 -15.66 13.20 17.01
N ASP A 185 -14.72 13.99 16.51
CA ASP A 185 -14.84 15.45 16.43
C ASP A 185 -15.50 15.92 15.12
N PHE A 186 -15.73 15.00 14.17
CA PHE A 186 -16.33 15.30 12.87
C PHE A 186 -17.68 14.61 12.63
N ALA A 187 -17.70 13.28 12.62
CA ALA A 187 -18.92 12.49 12.40
C ALA A 187 -18.77 11.10 13.04
N PRO A 188 -19.00 10.98 14.37
CA PRO A 188 -18.64 9.81 15.20
C PRO A 188 -19.06 8.44 14.67
N VAL A 189 -20.18 8.39 13.93
CA VAL A 189 -20.73 7.15 13.36
C VAL A 189 -20.45 7.08 11.86
N LYS A 190 -20.72 8.16 11.13
CA LYS A 190 -20.68 8.16 9.65
C LYS A 190 -19.26 8.09 9.11
N PHE A 191 -18.30 8.70 9.80
CA PHE A 191 -16.89 8.67 9.42
C PHE A 191 -16.30 7.27 9.49
N PRO A 192 -16.31 6.56 10.65
CA PRO A 192 -15.76 5.21 10.70
C PRO A 192 -16.52 4.24 9.80
N LEU A 193 -17.84 4.37 9.66
CA LEU A 193 -18.61 3.56 8.71
C LEU A 193 -18.13 3.76 7.26
N THR A 194 -17.92 5.01 6.84
CA THR A 194 -17.43 5.30 5.49
C THR A 194 -16.01 4.76 5.28
N VAL A 195 -15.12 4.96 6.25
CA VAL A 195 -13.73 4.48 6.20
C VAL A 195 -13.70 2.96 6.11
N TYR A 196 -14.40 2.25 6.99
CA TYR A 196 -14.42 0.78 6.99
C TYR A 196 -15.10 0.22 5.74
N ALA A 197 -16.22 0.79 5.27
CA ALA A 197 -16.88 0.35 4.05
C ALA A 197 -15.96 0.51 2.82
N ALA A 198 -15.27 1.64 2.72
CA ALA A 198 -14.31 1.91 1.66
C ALA A 198 -13.16 0.89 1.68
N HIS A 199 -12.57 0.64 2.85
CA HIS A 199 -11.47 -0.34 3.00
C HIS A 199 -11.95 -1.77 2.75
N LEU A 200 -13.17 -2.12 3.16
CA LEU A 200 -13.76 -3.43 2.87
C LEU A 200 -13.84 -3.66 1.36
N VAL A 201 -14.38 -2.70 0.60
CA VAL A 201 -14.44 -2.78 -0.87
C VAL A 201 -13.04 -2.84 -1.48
N TYR A 202 -12.12 -2.01 -1.00
CA TYR A 202 -10.71 -2.03 -1.40
C TYR A 202 -10.10 -3.44 -1.28
N GLY A 203 -10.27 -4.08 -0.11
CA GLY A 203 -9.81 -5.44 0.18
C GLY A 203 -10.47 -6.53 -0.65
N ILE A 204 -11.80 -6.45 -0.83
CA ILE A 204 -12.55 -7.40 -1.67
C ILE A 204 -12.00 -7.40 -3.10
N VAL A 205 -11.77 -6.22 -3.68
CA VAL A 205 -11.33 -6.08 -5.07
C VAL A 205 -9.94 -6.70 -5.28
N PHE A 206 -8.91 -6.28 -4.53
CA PHE A 206 -7.58 -6.84 -4.76
C PHE A 206 -7.48 -8.29 -4.28
N GLY A 207 -8.22 -8.67 -3.23
CA GLY A 207 -8.30 -10.04 -2.74
C GLY A 207 -8.88 -10.98 -3.80
N TYR A 208 -9.95 -10.56 -4.49
CA TYR A 208 -10.56 -11.31 -5.57
C TYR A 208 -9.63 -11.43 -6.78
N ILE A 209 -9.02 -10.31 -7.22
CA ILE A 209 -8.04 -10.29 -8.32
C ILE A 209 -6.85 -11.22 -7.99
N GLY A 210 -6.31 -11.09 -6.77
CA GLY A 210 -5.20 -11.89 -6.26
C GLY A 210 -5.51 -13.39 -6.17
N GLN A 211 -6.72 -13.76 -5.76
CA GLN A 211 -7.11 -15.18 -5.73
C GLN A 211 -7.15 -15.77 -7.16
N ARG A 212 -7.73 -15.03 -8.10
CA ARG A 212 -8.01 -15.51 -9.48
C ARG A 212 -6.80 -15.42 -10.41
N SER A 213 -5.86 -14.51 -10.18
CA SER A 213 -4.73 -14.29 -11.09
C SER A 213 -3.75 -15.47 -11.09
N ALA A 214 -3.54 -16.13 -12.23
CA ALA A 214 -2.54 -17.19 -12.34
C ALA A 214 -1.11 -16.72 -11.99
N SER A 215 -0.86 -15.42 -12.03
CA SER A 215 0.44 -14.84 -11.75
C SER A 215 0.72 -14.67 -10.25
N THR A 216 -0.27 -14.72 -9.36
CA THR A 216 -0.10 -14.33 -7.94
C THR A 216 1.16 -14.92 -7.29
N PRO A 217 2.01 -14.07 -6.68
CA PRO A 217 3.31 -14.49 -6.18
C PRO A 217 3.20 -15.47 -5.01
N VAL A 218 4.26 -16.24 -4.79
CA VAL A 218 4.52 -16.92 -3.52
C VAL A 218 4.92 -15.89 -2.47
N ASN A 219 4.56 -16.18 -1.22
CA ASN A 219 4.84 -15.31 -0.09
C ASN A 219 6.31 -15.37 0.36
N ILE A 220 6.68 -14.41 1.19
CA ILE A 220 8.04 -14.27 1.73
C ILE A 220 8.47 -15.47 2.60
N PHE A 221 7.55 -16.13 3.28
CA PHE A 221 7.85 -17.33 4.07
C PHE A 221 8.30 -18.50 3.18
N HIS A 222 7.76 -18.60 1.96
CA HIS A 222 8.23 -19.55 0.97
C HIS A 222 9.69 -19.25 0.54
N HIS A 223 10.04 -17.97 0.37
CA HIS A 223 11.41 -17.55 0.06
C HIS A 223 12.38 -18.01 1.15
N ILE A 224 12.03 -17.73 2.41
CA ILE A 224 12.82 -18.13 3.58
C ILE A 224 12.99 -19.66 3.63
N ALA A 225 11.90 -20.41 3.45
CA ALA A 225 11.95 -21.88 3.49
C ALA A 225 12.86 -22.47 2.39
N VAL A 226 12.82 -21.91 1.17
CA VAL A 226 13.69 -22.34 0.06
C VAL A 226 15.16 -22.03 0.36
N LEU A 227 15.45 -20.83 0.88
CA LEU A 227 16.82 -20.41 1.20
C LEU A 227 17.43 -21.26 2.33
N ILE A 228 16.67 -21.56 3.39
CA ILE A 228 17.11 -22.43 4.49
C ILE A 228 17.42 -23.84 3.96
N ARG A 229 16.55 -24.41 3.11
CA ARG A 229 16.78 -25.74 2.53
C ARG A 229 18.04 -25.78 1.66
N ARG A 230 18.32 -24.73 0.90
CA ARG A 230 19.56 -24.62 0.11
C ARG A 230 20.80 -24.56 1.00
N PHE A 231 20.76 -23.73 2.05
CA PHE A 231 21.86 -23.62 3.01
C PHE A 231 22.16 -24.97 3.68
N ASN A 232 21.13 -25.67 4.16
CA ASN A 232 21.27 -26.98 4.80
C ASN A 232 21.68 -28.09 3.81
N GLY A 233 21.27 -27.99 2.54
CA GLY A 233 21.69 -28.92 1.49
C GLY A 233 23.15 -28.77 1.11
N ILE A 234 23.68 -27.54 1.08
CA ILE A 234 25.12 -27.27 0.89
C ILE A 234 25.93 -27.83 2.06
N ALA A 235 25.47 -27.62 3.30
CA ALA A 235 26.14 -28.14 4.49
C ALA A 235 26.24 -29.67 4.54
N LYS A 236 25.30 -30.39 3.91
CA LYS A 236 25.32 -31.87 3.82
C LYS A 236 26.26 -32.44 2.75
N VAL A 237 26.75 -31.62 1.83
CA VAL A 237 27.69 -32.06 0.77
C VAL A 237 29.16 -31.81 1.18
N SER A 238 29.38 -31.07 2.27
CA SER A 238 30.71 -30.68 2.78
C SER A 238 31.15 -31.44 4.04
N SER A 239 30.54 -32.58 4.37
CA SER A 239 30.90 -33.46 5.49
C SER A 239 31.21 -34.87 5.01
#